data_AF-A0A973MF19-F1
#
_entry.id   AF-A0A973MF19-F1
#
_cell.length_a   1.000
_cell.length_b   1.000
_cell.length_c   1.000
_cell.angle_alpha   90.00
_cell.angle_beta   90.00
_cell.angle_gamma   90.00
#
_symmetry.space_group_name_H-M   'P 1'
#
loop_
_entity.id
_entity.type
_entity.pdbx_description
1 polymer ?
#
loop_
_entity_poly.entity_id
_entity_poly.type
_entity_poly.pdbx_seq_one_letter_code
_entity_poly.pdbx_strand_id
1 'polypeptide(L)'
;MTELSYLQAVVIGALQGVTELFPVSSLGHSVLLPAWLGGSWQHLVTETSTGDSEASPYLAFIVALHVATACALLVFYRKDWVRIIRALVTTLRTRTVQTSTERLAVLLVVATIPVGITGLALEHTFRTLFAKPLAAAVFLTVNGLILLAGERLRRRAEARAASLGAG
;
A
#
# COMPACT_ATOMS: atom_id res chain seq x y z
N MET A 1 -8.16 -1.81 29.37
CA MET A 1 -8.48 -1.18 28.08
C MET A 1 -7.26 -0.35 27.73
N THR A 2 -6.38 -0.90 26.90
CA THR A 2 -5.10 -0.30 26.49
C THR A 2 -5.40 0.73 25.40
N GLU A 3 -5.80 1.91 25.84
CA GLU A 3 -6.20 3.00 24.96
C GLU A 3 -5.00 3.50 24.14
N LEU A 4 -5.15 3.49 22.82
CA LEU A 4 -4.28 4.22 21.90
C LEU A 4 -4.27 5.69 22.34
N SER A 5 -3.14 6.18 22.86
CA SER A 5 -3.08 7.59 23.26
C SER A 5 -3.20 8.50 22.05
N TYR A 6 -3.72 9.72 22.23
CA TYR A 6 -3.80 10.70 21.15
C TYR A 6 -2.43 10.99 20.51
N LEU A 7 -1.35 10.98 21.31
CA LEU A 7 0.00 11.15 20.78
C LEU A 7 0.38 9.99 19.85
N GLN A 8 0.14 8.74 20.26
CA GLN A 8 0.38 7.57 19.43
C GLN A 8 -0.48 7.60 18.16
N ALA A 9 -1.75 7.99 18.28
CA ALA A 9 -2.67 8.13 17.15
C ALA A 9 -2.16 9.15 16.13
N VAL A 10 -1.72 10.34 16.59
CA VAL A 10 -1.20 11.39 15.72
C VAL A 10 0.11 10.96 15.05
N VAL A 11 1.03 10.35 15.79
CA VAL A 11 2.31 9.89 15.25
C VAL A 11 2.11 8.80 14.20
N ILE A 12 1.30 7.79 14.49
CA ILE A 12 1.01 6.70 13.55
C ILE A 12 0.18 7.19 12.37
N GLY A 13 -0.77 8.09 12.59
CA GLY A 13 -1.54 8.72 11.52
C GLY A 13 -0.66 9.53 10.56
N ALA A 14 0.27 10.33 11.08
CA ALA A 14 1.23 11.07 10.27
C ALA A 14 2.18 10.13 9.52
N LEU A 15 2.69 9.09 10.20
CA LEU A 15 3.52 8.06 9.57
C LEU A 15 2.79 7.38 8.41
N GLN A 16 1.55 6.95 8.62
CA GLN A 16 0.73 6.34 7.58
C GLN A 16 0.52 7.30 6.41
N GLY A 17 0.12 8.55 6.68
CA GLY A 17 -0.12 9.54 5.64
C GLY A 17 1.11 9.83 4.77
N VAL A 18 2.31 9.88 5.37
CA VAL A 18 3.57 10.05 4.63
C VAL A 18 3.94 8.76 3.88
N THR A 19 3.98 7.63 4.58
CA THR A 19 4.47 6.36 4.00
C THR A 19 3.56 5.78 2.93
N GLU A 20 2.26 6.10 2.93
CA GLU A 20 1.32 5.68 1.89
C GLU A 20 1.62 6.32 0.52
N LEU A 21 2.21 7.52 0.52
CA LEU A 21 2.55 8.24 -0.72
C LEU A 21 3.86 7.75 -1.35
N PHE A 22 4.68 7.01 -0.60
CA PHE A 22 5.96 6.48 -1.06
C PHE A 22 5.91 4.95 -1.15
N PRO A 23 6.69 4.32 -2.05
CA PRO A 23 6.71 2.86 -2.19
C PRO A 23 7.51 2.18 -1.07
N VAL A 24 7.25 2.53 0.19
CA VAL A 24 8.05 2.11 1.36
C VAL A 24 7.30 1.18 2.32
N SER A 25 6.11 0.67 1.95
CA SER A 25 5.25 -0.18 2.79
C SER A 25 4.84 0.48 4.11
N SER A 26 3.68 1.12 4.11
CA SER A 26 3.10 1.82 5.27
C SER A 26 2.80 0.85 6.43
N LEU A 27 2.20 -0.31 6.16
CA LEU A 27 1.98 -1.37 7.15
C LEU A 27 3.27 -1.82 7.85
N GLY A 28 4.38 -1.97 7.10
CA GLY A 28 5.65 -2.37 7.67
C GLY A 28 6.17 -1.37 8.71
N HIS A 29 6.08 -0.07 8.40
CA HIS A 29 6.50 0.99 9.32
C HIS A 29 5.57 1.12 10.53
N SER A 30 4.26 0.97 10.33
CA SER A 30 3.26 1.00 11.41
C SER A 30 3.38 -0.17 12.39
N VAL A 31 4.00 -1.28 12.00
CA VAL A 31 4.29 -2.42 12.89
C VAL A 31 5.70 -2.32 13.48
N LEU A 32 6.69 -1.87 12.70
CA LEU A 32 8.09 -1.84 13.12
C LEU A 32 8.40 -0.66 14.06
N LEU A 33 7.83 0.52 13.82
CA LEU A 33 8.10 1.70 14.63
C LEU A 33 7.67 1.49 16.10
N PRO A 34 6.44 1.02 16.41
CA PRO A 34 6.07 0.78 17.81
C PRO A 34 6.88 -0.35 18.47
N ALA A 35 7.24 -1.38 17.71
CA ALA A 35 8.07 -2.49 18.19
C ALA A 35 9.49 -2.02 18.54
N TRP A 36 10.05 -1.07 17.78
CA TRP A 36 11.38 -0.52 18.00
C TRP A 36 11.42 0.50 19.16
N LEU A 37 10.41 1.36 19.28
CA LEU A 37 10.31 2.34 20.36
C LEU A 37 10.16 1.71 21.75
N GLY A 38 9.59 0.51 21.83
CA GLY A 38 9.43 -0.23 23.09
C GLY A 38 8.41 0.40 24.05
N GLY A 39 8.39 -0.10 25.29
CA GLY A 39 7.49 0.40 26.34
C GLY A 39 6.02 0.36 25.92
N SER A 40 5.27 1.43 26.17
CA SER A 40 3.84 1.52 25.83
C SER A 40 3.53 1.43 24.33
N TRP A 41 4.52 1.59 23.44
CA TRP A 41 4.35 1.45 22.00
C TRP A 41 4.37 -0.02 21.55
N GLN A 42 5.22 -0.84 22.18
CA GLN A 42 5.30 -2.27 21.86
C GLN A 42 3.99 -2.99 22.18
N HIS A 43 3.25 -2.51 23.19
CA HIS A 43 1.95 -3.06 23.57
C HIS A 43 0.93 -2.95 22.42
N LEU A 44 1.01 -1.90 21.58
CA LEU A 44 0.13 -1.70 20.42
C LEU A 44 0.21 -2.87 19.43
N VAL A 45 1.39 -3.48 19.28
CA VAL A 45 1.67 -4.52 18.28
C VAL A 45 1.66 -5.92 18.90
N THR A 46 1.98 -6.02 20.19
CA THR A 46 2.00 -7.30 20.92
C THR A 46 0.60 -7.88 21.04
N GLU A 47 -0.41 -7.05 21.31
CA GLU A 47 -1.82 -7.48 21.35
C GLU A 47 -2.35 -7.91 19.97
N THR A 48 -1.82 -7.35 18.87
CA THR A 48 -2.15 -7.78 17.50
C THR A 48 -1.57 -9.15 17.17
N SER A 49 -0.52 -9.58 17.89
CA SER A 49 0.23 -10.82 17.64
C SER A 49 -0.31 -12.04 18.42
N THR A 50 -1.08 -11.82 19.48
CA THR A 50 -1.70 -12.88 20.29
C THR A 50 -3.06 -13.27 19.72
N GLY A 51 -3.14 -14.40 19.00
CA GLY A 51 -4.30 -15.28 18.81
C GLY A 51 -5.67 -14.69 18.41
N ASP A 52 -6.26 -13.83 19.24
CA ASP A 52 -7.62 -13.27 19.13
C ASP A 52 -7.66 -12.02 18.24
N SER A 53 -7.12 -12.25 17.06
CA SER A 53 -6.89 -11.32 15.98
C SER A 53 -8.15 -10.55 15.51
N GLU A 54 -9.35 -11.08 15.68
CA GLU A 54 -10.56 -10.37 15.23
C GLU A 54 -10.81 -9.04 15.97
N ALA A 55 -10.22 -8.81 17.14
CA ALA A 55 -10.54 -7.68 18.00
C ALA A 55 -9.37 -6.73 18.35
N SER A 56 -8.24 -6.75 17.62
CA SER A 56 -7.13 -5.82 17.92
C SER A 56 -7.52 -4.36 17.61
N PRO A 57 -7.64 -3.47 18.61
CA PRO A 57 -8.03 -2.07 18.38
C PRO A 57 -7.01 -1.32 17.53
N TYR A 58 -5.73 -1.68 17.66
CA TYR A 58 -4.65 -1.11 16.87
C TYR A 58 -4.77 -1.50 15.39
N LEU A 59 -5.07 -2.75 15.06
CA LEU A 59 -5.28 -3.15 13.67
C LEU A 59 -6.49 -2.43 13.06
N ALA A 60 -7.60 -2.35 13.81
CA ALA A 60 -8.78 -1.60 13.36
C ALA A 60 -8.45 -0.12 13.10
N PHE A 61 -7.63 0.50 13.96
CA PHE A 61 -7.11 1.85 13.74
C PHE A 61 -6.27 1.97 12.47
N ILE A 62 -5.33 1.05 12.22
CA ILE A 62 -4.53 1.03 10.99
C ILE A 62 -5.40 0.86 9.74
N VAL A 63 -6.41 0.00 9.79
CA VAL A 63 -7.38 -0.17 8.69
C VAL A 63 -8.17 1.12 8.47
N ALA A 64 -8.64 1.77 9.54
CA ALA A 64 -9.33 3.05 9.45
C ALA A 64 -8.44 4.15 8.83
N LEU A 65 -7.14 4.19 9.15
CA LEU A 65 -6.20 5.11 8.51
C LEU A 65 -6.02 4.82 7.02
N HIS A 66 -5.96 3.55 6.59
CA HIS A 66 -5.92 3.20 5.16
C HIS A 66 -7.19 3.64 4.43
N VAL A 67 -8.36 3.48 5.06
CA VAL A 67 -9.62 3.99 4.50
C VAL A 67 -9.59 5.50 4.40
N ALA A 68 -9.05 6.20 5.41
CA ALA A 68 -8.92 7.65 5.38
C ALA A 68 -7.98 8.14 4.25
N THR A 69 -6.82 7.52 4.07
CA THR A 69 -5.90 7.86 2.97
C THR A 69 -6.49 7.51 1.61
N ALA A 70 -7.20 6.37 1.47
CA ALA A 70 -7.91 6.02 0.25
C ALA A 70 -9.01 7.03 -0.09
N CYS A 71 -9.82 7.43 0.89
CA CYS A 71 -10.82 8.49 0.73
C CYS A 71 -10.18 9.81 0.31
N ALA A 72 -9.06 10.21 0.92
CA ALA A 72 -8.34 11.41 0.54
C ALA A 72 -7.88 11.36 -0.92
N LEU A 73 -7.33 10.23 -1.38
CA LEU A 73 -6.92 10.04 -2.78
C LEU A 73 -8.10 10.02 -3.75
N LEU A 74 -9.23 9.40 -3.39
CA LEU A 74 -10.46 9.41 -4.19
C LEU A 74 -11.00 10.82 -4.38
N VAL A 75 -11.01 11.62 -3.31
CA VAL A 75 -11.46 13.04 -3.36
C VAL A 75 -10.47 13.90 -4.16
N PHE A 76 -9.17 13.72 -3.94
CA PHE A 76 -8.13 14.48 -4.62
C PHE A 76 -8.15 14.22 -6.14
N TYR A 77 -8.19 12.95 -6.55
CA TYR A 77 -8.22 12.52 -7.96
C TYR A 77 -9.65 12.35 -8.51
N ARG A 78 -10.66 12.98 -7.90
CA ARG A 78 -12.08 12.79 -8.28
C ARG A 78 -12.36 12.99 -9.77
N LYS A 79 -11.68 13.94 -10.41
CA LYS A 79 -11.85 14.23 -11.84
C LYS A 79 -11.29 13.10 -12.71
N ASP A 80 -10.14 12.56 -12.34
CA ASP A 80 -9.49 11.45 -13.04
C ASP A 80 -10.31 10.17 -12.86
N TRP A 81 -10.83 9.92 -11.66
CA TRP A 81 -11.75 8.81 -11.41
C TRP A 81 -13.01 8.89 -12.27
N VAL A 82 -13.66 10.06 -12.35
CA VAL A 82 -14.82 10.25 -13.23
C VAL A 82 -14.46 10.00 -14.69
N ARG A 83 -13.29 10.45 -15.15
CA ARG A 83 -12.80 10.20 -16.51
C ARG A 83 -12.57 8.72 -16.78
N ILE A 84 -11.92 8.00 -15.87
CA ILE A 84 -11.64 6.57 -15.97
C ILE A 84 -12.94 5.76 -15.97
N ILE A 85 -13.88 6.06 -15.07
CA ILE A 85 -15.17 5.37 -14.97
C ILE A 85 -15.99 5.59 -16.24
N ARG A 86 -16.05 6.81 -16.76
CA ARG A 86 -16.73 7.09 -18.04
C ARG A 86 -16.10 6.32 -19.19
N ALA A 87 -14.77 6.29 -19.28
CA ALA A 87 -14.06 5.53 -20.30
C ALA A 87 -14.37 4.03 -20.20
N LEU A 88 -14.43 3.48 -18.99
CA LEU A 88 -14.82 2.08 -18.77
C LEU A 88 -16.23 1.81 -19.28
N VAL A 89 -17.22 2.64 -18.91
CA VAL A 89 -18.62 2.49 -19.35
C VAL A 89 -18.73 2.60 -20.87
N THR A 90 -18.04 3.55 -21.51
CA THR A 90 -18.00 3.67 -22.98
C THR A 90 -17.40 2.43 -23.62
N THR A 91 -16.31 1.90 -23.08
CA THR A 91 -15.66 0.68 -23.57
C THR A 91 -16.60 -0.52 -23.47
N LEU A 92 -17.32 -0.67 -22.35
CA LEU A 92 -18.29 -1.76 -22.17
C LEU A 92 -19.47 -1.64 -23.15
N ARG A 93 -19.94 -0.43 -23.42
CA ARG A 93 -21.06 -0.18 -24.34
C ARG A 93 -20.68 -0.41 -25.81
N THR A 94 -19.52 0.12 -26.22
CA THR A 94 -19.06 0.07 -27.62
C THR A 94 -18.31 -1.22 -27.93
N ARG A 95 -17.84 -1.94 -26.90
CA ARG A 95 -16.98 -3.13 -26.99
C ARG A 95 -15.67 -2.87 -27.75
N THR A 96 -15.22 -1.63 -27.81
CA THR A 96 -13.98 -1.22 -28.47
C THR A 96 -13.14 -0.37 -27.54
N VAL A 97 -11.82 -0.58 -27.56
CA VAL A 97 -10.85 0.28 -26.87
C VAL A 97 -10.19 1.16 -27.92
N GLN A 98 -10.49 2.46 -27.90
CA GLN A 98 -10.00 3.42 -28.90
C GLN A 98 -9.01 4.41 -28.30
N THR A 99 -9.20 4.79 -27.03
CA THR A 99 -8.37 5.80 -26.37
C THR A 99 -7.40 5.21 -25.35
N SER A 100 -6.33 5.95 -25.05
CA SER A 100 -5.41 5.59 -23.96
C SER A 100 -6.08 5.52 -22.59
N THR A 101 -7.13 6.32 -22.37
CA THR A 101 -7.91 6.33 -21.12
C THR A 101 -8.79 5.08 -21.00
N GLU A 102 -9.41 4.64 -22.09
CA GLU A 102 -10.16 3.38 -22.13
C GLU A 102 -9.25 2.18 -21.88
N ARG A 103 -8.08 2.17 -22.52
CA ARG A 103 -7.06 1.14 -22.28
C ARG A 103 -6.62 1.12 -20.82
N LEU A 104 -6.36 2.29 -20.23
CA LEU A 104 -6.02 2.41 -18.82
C LEU A 104 -7.15 1.86 -17.93
N ALA A 105 -8.41 2.21 -18.21
CA ALA A 105 -9.55 1.74 -17.43
C ALA A 105 -9.69 0.21 -17.45
N VAL A 106 -9.55 -0.41 -18.62
CA VAL A 106 -9.56 -1.88 -18.76
C VAL A 106 -8.38 -2.51 -18.02
N LEU A 107 -7.17 -1.94 -18.17
CA LEU A 107 -5.97 -2.44 -17.49
C LEU A 107 -6.12 -2.36 -15.97
N LEU A 108 -6.72 -1.29 -15.43
CA LEU A 108 -6.99 -1.17 -14.00
C LEU A 108 -7.92 -2.29 -13.50
N VAL A 109 -9.00 -2.58 -14.23
CA VAL A 109 -9.92 -3.68 -13.88
C VAL A 109 -9.18 -5.03 -13.90
N VAL A 110 -8.48 -5.33 -15.00
CA VAL A 110 -7.77 -6.61 -15.16
C VAL A 110 -6.67 -6.77 -14.11
N ALA A 111 -5.94 -5.70 -13.78
CA ALA A 111 -4.90 -5.73 -12.76
C ALA A 111 -5.47 -5.89 -11.34
N THR A 112 -6.67 -5.37 -11.06
CA THR A 112 -7.27 -5.43 -9.73
C THR A 112 -7.87 -6.81 -9.40
N ILE A 113 -8.38 -7.54 -10.40
CA ILE A 113 -8.99 -8.86 -10.20
C ILE A 113 -8.06 -9.85 -9.48
N PRO A 114 -6.83 -10.15 -9.95
CA PRO A 114 -5.96 -11.12 -9.29
C PRO A 114 -5.54 -10.66 -7.89
N VAL A 115 -5.36 -9.36 -7.68
CA VAL A 115 -5.07 -8.78 -6.37
C VAL A 115 -6.23 -9.00 -5.41
N GLY A 116 -7.46 -8.71 -5.84
CA GLY A 116 -8.68 -8.92 -5.03
C GLY A 116 -8.92 -10.39 -4.68
N ILE A 117 -8.76 -11.29 -5.66
CA ILE A 117 -8.87 -12.75 -5.43
C ILE A 117 -7.83 -13.22 -4.42
N THR A 118 -6.57 -12.79 -4.59
CA THR A 118 -5.48 -13.17 -3.69
C THR A 118 -5.68 -12.60 -2.29
N GLY A 119 -6.18 -11.37 -2.18
CA GLY A 119 -6.54 -10.74 -0.92
C GLY A 119 -7.60 -11.53 -0.16
N LEU A 120 -8.68 -11.93 -0.82
CA LEU A 120 -9.76 -12.73 -0.20
C LEU A 120 -9.30 -14.16 0.13
N ALA A 121 -8.51 -14.78 -0.74
CA ALA A 121 -8.05 -16.16 -0.55
C ALA A 121 -6.99 -16.30 0.56
N LEU A 122 -6.16 -15.27 0.77
CA LEU A 122 -5.02 -15.29 1.69
C LEU A 122 -5.14 -14.28 2.84
N GLU A 123 -6.32 -13.71 3.07
CA GLU A 123 -6.54 -12.66 4.09
C GLU A 123 -5.97 -13.05 5.44
N HIS A 124 -6.34 -14.22 5.96
CA HIS A 124 -5.86 -14.72 7.26
C HIS A 124 -4.33 -14.91 7.30
N THR A 125 -3.76 -15.42 6.22
CA THR A 125 -2.30 -15.61 6.08
C THR A 125 -1.58 -14.26 6.12
N PHE A 126 -2.06 -13.26 5.38
CA PHE A 126 -1.47 -11.92 5.39
C PHE A 126 -1.64 -11.25 6.76
N ARG A 127 -2.82 -11.37 7.37
CA ARG A 127 -3.11 -10.78 8.68
C ARG A 127 -2.15 -11.31 9.76
N THR A 128 -1.89 -12.61 9.77
CA THR A 128 -0.97 -13.25 10.73
C THR A 128 0.49 -13.00 10.41
N LEU A 129 0.86 -12.91 9.13
CA LEU A 129 2.23 -12.65 8.70
C LEU A 129 2.64 -11.21 8.98
N PHE A 130 1.79 -10.24 8.66
CA PHE A 130 2.08 -8.82 8.83
C PHE A 130 1.91 -8.33 10.27
N ALA A 131 1.25 -9.08 11.15
CA ALA A 131 1.22 -8.78 12.59
C ALA A 131 2.59 -8.96 13.27
N LYS A 132 3.53 -9.69 12.64
CA LYS A 132 4.85 -10.00 13.22
C LYS A 132 5.91 -8.98 12.79
N PRO A 133 6.54 -8.24 13.71
CA PRO A 133 7.58 -7.25 13.37
C PRO A 133 8.75 -7.82 12.56
N LEU A 134 9.17 -9.05 12.85
CA LEU A 134 10.25 -9.71 12.11
C LEU A 134 9.89 -9.93 10.62
N ALA A 135 8.67 -10.38 10.35
CA ALA A 135 8.21 -10.57 8.98
C ALA A 135 8.13 -9.22 8.25
N ALA A 136 7.59 -8.18 8.89
CA ALA A 136 7.56 -6.83 8.36
C ALA A 136 8.96 -6.31 8.00
N ALA A 137 9.96 -6.51 8.87
CA ALA A 137 11.35 -6.11 8.62
C ALA A 137 11.97 -6.83 7.41
N VAL A 138 11.72 -8.14 7.26
CA VAL A 138 12.19 -8.92 6.09
C VAL A 138 11.55 -8.39 4.80
N PHE A 139 10.23 -8.18 4.78
CA PHE A 139 9.53 -7.64 3.60
C PHE A 139 10.01 -6.23 3.23
N LEU A 140 10.21 -5.35 4.22
CA LEU A 140 10.76 -4.01 4.00
C LEU A 140 12.16 -4.07 3.38
N THR A 141 13.01 -4.96 3.88
CA THR A 141 14.37 -5.17 3.35
C THR A 141 14.31 -5.64 1.90
N VAL A 142 13.49 -6.65 1.61
CA VAL A 142 13.30 -7.16 0.25
C VAL A 142 12.75 -6.08 -0.69
N ASN A 143 11.75 -5.31 -0.25
CA ASN A 143 11.21 -4.19 -1.03
C ASN A 143 12.29 -3.14 -1.34
N GLY A 144 13.11 -2.78 -0.35
CA GLY A 144 14.23 -1.86 -0.54
C GLY A 144 15.26 -2.38 -1.56
N LEU A 145 15.57 -3.68 -1.53
CA LEU A 145 16.47 -4.30 -2.51
C LEU A 145 15.86 -4.31 -3.93
N ILE A 146 14.57 -4.57 -4.05
CA ILE A 146 13.86 -4.51 -5.35
C ILE A 146 13.90 -3.10 -5.93
N LEU A 147 13.60 -2.08 -5.11
CA LEU A 147 13.67 -0.68 -5.54
C LEU A 147 15.10 -0.29 -5.96
N LEU A 148 16.11 -0.71 -5.18
CA LEU A 148 17.51 -0.47 -5.51
C LEU A 148 17.90 -1.15 -6.83
N ALA A 149 17.46 -2.38 -7.06
CA ALA A 149 17.70 -3.09 -8.30
C ALA A 149 17.03 -2.39 -9.49
N GLY A 150 15.76 -1.98 -9.33
CA GLY A 150 15.01 -1.23 -10.35
C GLY A 150 15.70 0.08 -10.72
N GLU A 151 16.18 0.84 -9.73
CA GLU A 151 16.93 2.07 -9.94
C GLU A 151 18.24 1.83 -10.71
N ARG A 152 18.98 0.75 -10.37
CA ARG A 152 20.21 0.38 -11.08
C ARG A 152 19.94 -0.01 -12.54
N LEU A 153 18.85 -0.73 -12.81
CA LEU A 153 18.45 -1.08 -14.17
C LEU A 153 18.05 0.15 -14.97
N ARG A 154 17.28 1.08 -14.38
CA ARG A 154 16.87 2.33 -15.04
C ARG A 154 18.09 3.16 -15.46
N ARG A 155 19.03 3.40 -14.54
CA ARG A 155 20.26 4.16 -14.83
C ARG A 155 21.09 3.54 -15.95
N ARG A 156 21.18 2.20 -15.99
CA ARG A 156 21.89 1.49 -17.07
C ARG A 156 21.19 1.67 -18.42
N ALA A 157 19.86 1.63 -18.45
CA ALA A 157 19.10 1.85 -19.67
C ALA A 157 19.25 3.29 -20.18
N GLU A 158 19.18 4.28 -19.30
CA GLU A 158 19.41 5.70 -19.62
C GLU A 158 20.83 5.94 -20.17
N ALA A 159 21.86 5.39 -19.52
CA ALA A 159 23.24 5.50 -19.99
C ALA A 159 23.45 4.87 -21.37
N ARG A 160 22.81 3.72 -21.63
CA ARG A 160 22.87 3.04 -22.93
C ARG A 160 22.16 3.84 -24.02
N ALA A 161 20.99 4.40 -23.72
CA ALA A 161 20.25 5.25 -24.66
C ALA A 161 21.05 6.50 -25.03
N ALA A 162 21.70 7.14 -24.06
CA ALA A 162 22.57 8.29 -24.30
C ALA A 162 23.77 7.95 -25.22
N SER A 163 24.37 6.77 -25.07
CA SER A 163 25.49 6.33 -25.92
C SER A 163 25.09 6.01 -27.37
N LEU A 164 23.83 5.65 -27.63
CA LEU A 164 23.32 5.29 -28.96
C LEU A 164 22.79 6.49 -29.75
N GLY A 165 22.42 7.59 -29.07
CA GLY A 165 21.95 8.82 -29.71
C GLY A 165 23.05 9.86 -29.99
N ALA A 166 24.31 9.55 -29.69
CA ALA A 166 25.46 10.44 -29.81
C ALA A 166 26.37 10.14 -31.02
N GLY A 167 25.92 9.30 -31.97
CA GLY A 167 26.61 8.98 -33.23
C GLY A 167 25.73 9.24 -34.43
#